data_AF-A0A961VUK2-F1
#
_entry.id   AF-A0A961VUK2-F1
#
_cell.length_a   1.000
_cell.length_b   1.000
_cell.length_c   1.000
_cell.angle_alpha   90.00
_cell.angle_beta   90.00
_cell.angle_gamma   90.00
#
_symmetry.space_group_name_H-M   'P 1'
#
loop_
_entity.id
_entity.type
_entity.pdbx_description
1 polymer ?
#
loop_
_entity_poly.entity_id
_entity_poly.type
_entity_poly.pdbx_seq_one_letter_code
_entity_poly.pdbx_strand_id
1 'polypeptide(L)'
;MRRSKAIAVVAMASLGLGGCLDFIYGWHYDQTKTGDLKGTIRIRWVANDQFVYEPDPSDPLRFKRADGSIIEPRTMYTDGGSIPQALRAIKAYSPWGYAPAFLIHDWLFVVKQCKLSGHEKLTLEDAANVMAEAMKTLMEKPDFGGVNKLVHYSMYEGVRSSTARDYWDQGACNPPNAKMERVPATTKTRSLGTPRSADQETLPSFTIKIP
;
A
#
# COMPACT_ATOMS: atom_id res chain seq x y z
N MET A 1 52.67 -52.65 -9.31
CA MET A 1 52.02 -52.13 -8.09
C MET A 1 51.18 -50.90 -8.47
N ARG A 2 49.90 -50.91 -8.11
CA ARG A 2 48.83 -50.01 -8.59
C ARG A 2 49.06 -48.54 -8.20
N ARG A 3 49.04 -47.64 -9.18
CA ARG A 3 48.83 -46.20 -8.98
C ARG A 3 47.33 -45.95 -8.88
N SER A 4 46.83 -45.70 -7.67
CA SER A 4 45.44 -45.28 -7.45
C SER A 4 45.30 -43.79 -7.79
N LYS A 5 44.55 -43.48 -8.84
CA LYS A 5 44.08 -42.12 -9.14
C LYS A 5 42.91 -41.82 -8.21
N ALA A 6 43.12 -40.99 -7.19
CA ALA A 6 42.02 -40.35 -6.47
C ALA A 6 41.55 -39.15 -7.30
N ILE A 7 40.46 -39.32 -8.06
CA ILE A 7 39.73 -38.20 -8.64
C ILE A 7 38.84 -37.67 -7.52
N ALA A 8 39.23 -36.53 -6.94
CA ALA A 8 38.35 -35.78 -6.05
C ALA A 8 37.26 -35.13 -6.91
N VAL A 9 36.06 -35.71 -6.90
CA VAL A 9 34.85 -35.03 -7.38
C VAL A 9 34.41 -34.08 -6.28
N VAL A 10 34.86 -32.84 -6.35
CA VAL A 10 34.23 -31.74 -5.60
C VAL A 10 32.97 -31.37 -6.37
N ALA A 11 31.85 -32.00 -6.01
CA ALA A 11 30.54 -31.59 -6.50
C ALA A 11 30.21 -30.23 -5.89
N MET A 12 30.16 -29.23 -6.79
CA MET A 12 29.91 -27.82 -6.54
C MET A 12 28.47 -27.63 -6.05
N ALA A 13 28.26 -27.46 -4.75
CA ALA A 13 26.98 -27.07 -4.17
C ALA A 13 26.82 -25.54 -4.23
N SER A 14 26.45 -25.03 -5.40
CA SER A 14 26.17 -23.59 -5.60
C SER A 14 24.91 -23.38 -6.44
N LEU A 15 23.78 -23.89 -5.96
CA LEU A 15 22.44 -23.59 -6.46
C LEU A 15 21.48 -23.55 -5.26
N GLY A 16 20.85 -22.41 -4.96
CA GLY A 16 19.72 -22.43 -4.01
C GLY A 16 19.21 -21.13 -3.38
N LEU A 17 19.91 -19.98 -3.47
CA LEU A 17 19.44 -18.79 -2.73
C LEU A 17 18.22 -18.08 -3.35
N GLY A 18 17.87 -18.36 -4.62
CA GLY A 18 16.70 -17.75 -5.29
C GLY A 18 15.38 -18.48 -5.04
N GLY A 19 15.40 -19.80 -4.80
CA GLY A 19 14.19 -20.62 -4.75
C GLY A 19 13.33 -20.41 -3.50
N CYS A 20 13.94 -20.08 -2.37
CA CYS A 20 13.20 -19.85 -1.12
C CYS A 20 12.34 -18.58 -1.18
N LEU A 21 12.85 -17.52 -1.83
CA LEU A 21 12.14 -16.25 -1.92
C LEU A 21 10.96 -16.33 -2.90
N ASP A 22 11.17 -16.92 -4.08
CA ASP A 22 10.08 -17.17 -5.02
C ASP A 22 9.00 -18.09 -4.44
N PHE A 23 9.39 -19.06 -3.61
CA PHE A 23 8.45 -19.91 -2.90
C PHE A 23 7.57 -19.13 -1.92
N ILE A 24 8.16 -18.25 -1.09
CA ILE A 24 7.41 -17.46 -0.09
C ILE A 24 6.46 -16.48 -0.78
N TYR A 25 6.96 -15.69 -1.74
CA TYR A 25 6.14 -14.70 -2.44
C TYR A 25 5.08 -15.38 -3.31
N GLY A 26 5.44 -16.51 -3.93
CA GLY A 26 4.56 -17.40 -4.67
C GLY A 26 3.39 -17.87 -3.81
N TRP A 27 3.71 -18.49 -2.68
CA TRP A 27 2.74 -19.04 -1.75
C TRP A 27 1.79 -17.97 -1.20
N HIS A 28 2.32 -16.82 -0.75
CA HIS A 28 1.49 -15.71 -0.26
C HIS A 28 0.54 -15.21 -1.33
N TYR A 29 1.05 -14.96 -2.54
CA TYR A 29 0.22 -14.52 -3.66
C TYR A 29 -0.89 -15.53 -3.98
N ASP A 30 -0.57 -16.82 -4.06
CA ASP A 30 -1.51 -17.87 -4.46
C ASP A 30 -2.62 -18.07 -3.42
N GLN A 31 -2.32 -17.89 -2.13
CA GLN A 31 -3.31 -17.96 -1.05
C GLN A 31 -4.18 -16.71 -0.91
N THR A 32 -3.62 -15.54 -1.24
CA THR A 32 -4.35 -14.27 -1.21
C THR A 32 -5.57 -14.35 -2.13
N LYS A 33 -6.74 -13.99 -1.62
CA LYS A 33 -7.96 -13.96 -2.41
C LYS A 33 -8.07 -12.65 -3.18
N THR A 34 -8.67 -12.71 -4.36
CA THR A 34 -9.13 -11.51 -5.06
C THR A 34 -10.48 -11.07 -4.50
N GLY A 35 -10.83 -9.81 -4.73
CA GLY A 35 -12.16 -9.27 -4.52
C GLY A 35 -12.67 -8.57 -5.77
N ASP A 36 -13.57 -7.60 -5.58
CA ASP A 36 -14.14 -6.76 -6.63
C ASP A 36 -13.88 -5.29 -6.29
N LEU A 37 -13.03 -4.63 -7.09
CA LEU A 37 -12.66 -3.22 -6.99
C LEU A 37 -13.36 -2.44 -8.09
N LYS A 38 -14.15 -1.43 -7.70
CA LYS A 38 -14.94 -0.60 -8.62
C LYS A 38 -15.03 0.84 -8.12
N GLY A 39 -15.47 1.72 -9.01
CA GLY A 39 -15.82 3.09 -8.69
C GLY A 39 -14.92 4.11 -9.38
N THR A 40 -15.08 5.35 -8.94
CA THR A 40 -14.37 6.51 -9.47
C THR A 40 -13.57 7.15 -8.34
N ILE A 41 -12.27 7.24 -8.54
CA ILE A 41 -11.35 7.91 -7.64
C ILE A 41 -11.23 9.36 -8.08
N ARG A 42 -11.53 10.32 -7.19
CA ARG A 42 -11.24 11.73 -7.41
C ARG A 42 -10.18 12.18 -6.41
N ILE A 43 -9.10 12.75 -6.94
CA ILE A 43 -7.97 13.22 -6.13
C ILE A 43 -7.81 14.71 -6.33
N ARG A 44 -7.63 15.44 -5.23
CA ARG A 44 -7.27 16.86 -5.22
C ARG A 44 -5.91 17.05 -4.57
N TRP A 45 -5.02 17.78 -5.24
CA TRP A 45 -3.64 17.98 -4.79
C TRP A 45 -3.57 19.12 -3.78
N VAL A 46 -3.13 18.88 -2.55
CA VAL A 46 -3.04 19.93 -1.52
C VAL A 46 -1.61 20.41 -1.25
N ALA A 47 -0.63 19.53 -1.43
CA ALA A 47 0.80 19.88 -1.40
C ALA A 47 1.63 18.78 -2.07
N ASN A 48 2.97 18.93 -2.04
CA ASN A 48 3.90 17.94 -2.57
C ASN A 48 3.75 16.59 -1.84
N ASP A 49 3.39 15.53 -2.58
CA ASP A 49 3.02 14.20 -2.07
C ASP A 49 1.86 14.21 -1.05
N GLN A 50 0.97 15.20 -1.12
CA GLN A 50 -0.18 15.30 -0.21
C GLN A 50 -1.46 15.56 -1.01
N PHE A 51 -2.43 14.69 -0.79
CA PHE A 51 -3.65 14.64 -1.57
C PHE A 51 -4.86 14.50 -0.67
N VAL A 52 -6.02 14.90 -1.20
CA VAL A 52 -7.32 14.57 -0.64
C VAL A 52 -8.01 13.63 -1.61
N TYR A 53 -8.40 12.47 -1.11
CA TYR A 53 -9.36 11.61 -1.79
C TYR A 53 -10.77 12.13 -1.51
N GLU A 54 -11.56 12.29 -2.57
CA GLU A 54 -12.98 12.66 -2.50
C GLU A 54 -13.81 11.57 -3.19
N PRO A 55 -14.74 10.91 -2.48
CA PRO A 55 -15.62 9.94 -3.11
C PRO A 55 -16.46 10.58 -4.22
N ASP A 56 -16.57 9.91 -5.35
CA ASP A 56 -17.59 10.25 -6.33
C ASP A 56 -18.98 10.03 -5.69
N PRO A 57 -19.90 11.02 -5.75
CA PRO A 57 -21.20 10.92 -5.08
C PRO A 57 -22.12 9.87 -5.71
N SER A 58 -21.88 9.49 -6.97
CA SER A 58 -22.68 8.52 -7.71
C SER A 58 -22.00 7.16 -7.87
N ASP A 59 -20.67 7.12 -7.78
CA ASP A 59 -19.86 5.94 -8.07
C ASP A 59 -18.59 5.90 -7.19
N PRO A 60 -18.72 5.83 -5.85
CA PRO A 60 -17.56 5.90 -4.95
C PRO A 60 -16.64 4.68 -5.13
N LEU A 61 -15.38 4.83 -4.70
CA LEU A 61 -14.45 3.70 -4.64
C LEU A 61 -14.98 2.65 -3.66
N ARG A 62 -15.12 1.42 -4.13
CA ARG A 62 -15.59 0.30 -3.32
C ARG A 62 -14.70 -0.91 -3.56
N PHE A 63 -14.32 -1.56 -2.48
CA PHE A 63 -13.69 -2.87 -2.50
C PHE A 63 -14.58 -3.88 -1.78
N LYS A 64 -15.14 -4.83 -2.54
CA LYS A 64 -15.86 -5.97 -1.98
C LYS A 64 -14.89 -7.15 -1.87
N ARG A 65 -14.66 -7.61 -0.64
CA ARG A 65 -13.75 -8.71 -0.32
C ARG A 65 -14.40 -10.07 -0.62
N ALA A 66 -13.59 -11.12 -0.64
CA ALA A 66 -14.05 -12.49 -0.88
C ALA A 66 -15.03 -12.99 0.19
N ASP A 67 -14.92 -12.49 1.43
CA ASP A 67 -15.84 -12.77 2.53
C ASP A 67 -17.17 -11.99 2.45
N GLY A 68 -17.34 -11.15 1.42
CA GLY A 68 -18.53 -10.34 1.19
C GLY A 68 -18.54 -9.00 1.92
N SER A 69 -17.56 -8.73 2.79
CA SER A 69 -17.40 -7.41 3.43
C SER A 69 -17.06 -6.34 2.39
N ILE A 70 -17.52 -5.11 2.64
CA ILE A 70 -17.35 -3.98 1.72
C ILE A 70 -16.59 -2.87 2.45
N ILE A 71 -15.53 -2.40 1.81
CA ILE A 71 -14.76 -1.24 2.24
C ILE A 71 -15.04 -0.11 1.24
N GLU A 72 -15.53 1.00 1.76
CA GLU A 72 -15.89 2.19 1.00
C GLU A 72 -15.25 3.41 1.69
N PRO A 73 -14.08 3.85 1.21
CA PRO A 73 -13.41 5.02 1.76
C PRO A 73 -14.28 6.27 1.68
N ARG A 74 -14.18 7.13 2.71
CA ARG A 74 -14.75 8.48 2.68
C ARG A 74 -13.65 9.49 2.39
N THR A 75 -14.03 10.76 2.34
CA THR A 75 -13.08 11.85 2.18
C THR A 75 -11.97 11.74 3.23
N MET A 76 -10.72 11.71 2.78
CA MET A 76 -9.55 11.57 3.65
C MET A 76 -8.32 12.22 3.01
N TYR A 77 -7.35 12.58 3.84
CA TYR A 77 -5.99 12.82 3.36
C TYR A 77 -5.33 11.49 2.98
N THR A 78 -4.48 11.56 1.96
CA THR A 78 -3.69 10.42 1.46
C THR A 78 -2.38 10.97 0.88
N ASP A 79 -1.33 10.18 0.94
CA ASP A 79 -0.07 10.44 0.23
C ASP A 79 0.09 9.55 -1.02
N GLY A 80 -0.95 8.78 -1.36
CA GLY A 80 -0.93 7.79 -2.44
C GLY A 80 -0.10 6.55 -2.10
N GLY A 81 0.22 6.32 -0.83
CA GLY A 81 1.08 5.25 -0.34
C GLY A 81 2.46 5.77 0.04
N SER A 82 2.80 5.61 1.33
CA SER A 82 4.11 5.97 1.92
C SER A 82 5.26 5.04 1.49
N ILE A 83 5.46 4.86 0.18
CA ILE A 83 6.53 4.03 -0.38
C ILE A 83 7.84 4.84 -0.40
N PRO A 84 8.98 4.28 0.05
CA PRO A 84 10.27 4.97 0.01
C PRO A 84 10.58 5.55 -1.37
N GLN A 85 10.99 6.82 -1.43
CA GLN A 85 11.21 7.53 -2.70
C GLN A 85 12.15 6.80 -3.67
N ALA A 86 13.18 6.13 -3.15
CA ALA A 86 14.11 5.33 -3.96
C ALA A 86 13.43 4.18 -4.72
N LEU A 87 12.31 3.65 -4.21
CA LEU A 87 11.56 2.58 -4.86
C LEU A 87 10.50 3.10 -5.84
N ARG A 88 10.07 4.36 -5.72
CA ARG A 88 8.99 4.95 -6.55
C ARG A 88 9.33 5.02 -8.04
N ALA A 89 10.60 4.93 -8.43
CA ALA A 89 11.02 4.85 -9.82
C ALA A 89 10.53 3.56 -10.52
N ILE A 90 10.21 2.52 -9.77
CA ILE A 90 9.59 1.30 -10.29
C ILE A 90 8.07 1.56 -10.34
N LYS A 91 7.45 1.42 -11.53
CA LYS A 91 6.03 1.74 -11.75
C LYS A 91 5.08 1.12 -10.71
N ALA A 92 5.36 -0.12 -10.31
CA ALA A 92 4.57 -0.87 -9.33
C ALA A 92 4.65 -0.30 -7.89
N TYR A 93 5.72 0.45 -7.60
CA TYR A 93 5.98 1.17 -6.35
C TYR A 93 5.73 2.69 -6.49
N SER A 94 5.25 3.15 -7.65
CA SER A 94 4.74 4.52 -7.79
C SER A 94 3.47 4.66 -6.95
N PRO A 95 3.23 5.81 -6.30
CA PRO A 95 2.00 6.08 -5.55
C PRO A 95 0.70 5.86 -6.35
N TRP A 96 0.80 5.79 -7.67
CA TRP A 96 -0.36 5.59 -8.56
C TRP A 96 -0.38 4.24 -9.27
N GLY A 97 0.62 3.38 -9.05
CA GLY A 97 0.73 2.06 -9.68
C GLY A 97 -0.42 1.11 -9.30
N TYR A 98 -0.83 1.16 -8.03
CA TYR A 98 -1.99 0.45 -7.49
C TYR A 98 -2.87 1.38 -6.65
N ALA A 99 -3.10 2.61 -7.14
CA ALA A 99 -3.80 3.67 -6.40
C ALA A 99 -5.06 3.21 -5.63
N PRO A 100 -5.96 2.39 -6.20
CA PRO A 100 -7.13 1.92 -5.45
C PRO A 100 -6.76 1.14 -4.19
N ALA A 101 -5.72 0.30 -4.24
CA ALA A 101 -5.26 -0.46 -3.08
C ALA A 101 -4.63 0.43 -2.01
N PHE A 102 -3.87 1.46 -2.41
CA PHE A 102 -3.28 2.42 -1.47
C PHE A 102 -4.33 3.28 -0.77
N LEU A 103 -5.37 3.71 -1.49
CA LEU A 103 -6.49 4.44 -0.89
C LEU A 103 -7.26 3.57 0.11
N ILE A 104 -7.50 2.29 -0.22
CA ILE A 104 -8.14 1.35 0.70
C ILE A 104 -7.26 1.17 1.95
N HIS A 105 -5.94 1.04 1.79
CA HIS A 105 -4.98 0.94 2.89
C HIS A 105 -5.02 2.17 3.81
N ASP A 106 -4.87 3.38 3.25
CA ASP A 106 -4.89 4.63 4.01
C ASP A 106 -6.21 4.80 4.78
N TRP A 107 -7.33 4.42 4.16
CA TRP A 107 -8.63 4.49 4.81
C TRP A 107 -8.73 3.62 6.05
N LEU A 108 -8.10 2.44 6.06
CA LEU A 108 -8.07 1.58 7.24
C LEU A 108 -7.27 2.20 8.39
N PHE A 109 -6.19 2.92 8.08
CA PHE A 109 -5.47 3.72 9.08
C PHE A 109 -6.34 4.85 9.62
N VAL A 110 -7.10 5.54 8.75
CA VAL A 110 -8.06 6.56 9.18
C VAL A 110 -9.13 5.97 10.10
N VAL A 111 -9.72 4.83 9.73
CA VAL A 111 -10.72 4.13 10.58
C VAL A 111 -10.14 3.85 11.96
N LYS A 112 -8.91 3.34 12.03
CA LYS A 112 -8.21 3.07 13.28
C LYS A 112 -7.95 4.33 14.10
N GLN A 113 -7.23 5.29 13.53
CA GLN A 113 -6.73 6.48 14.24
C GLN A 113 -7.85 7.43 14.64
N CYS A 114 -8.89 7.56 13.79
CA CYS A 114 -10.07 8.35 14.09
C CYS A 114 -11.16 7.61 14.87
N LYS A 115 -10.89 6.35 15.28
CA LYS A 115 -11.84 5.52 16.05
C LYS A 115 -13.22 5.46 15.42
N LEU A 116 -13.26 5.32 14.09
CA LEU A 116 -14.53 5.18 13.37
C LEU A 116 -15.18 3.83 13.69
N SER A 117 -16.46 3.68 13.37
CA SER A 117 -17.21 2.45 13.65
C SER A 117 -16.49 1.21 13.11
N GLY A 118 -16.23 0.23 13.99
CA GLY A 118 -15.56 -1.03 13.64
C GLY A 118 -14.04 -1.03 13.85
N HIS A 119 -13.43 0.09 14.25
CA HIS A 119 -11.99 0.20 14.47
C HIS A 119 -11.44 -0.78 15.52
N GLU A 120 -12.25 -1.19 16.49
CA GLU A 120 -11.85 -2.09 17.57
C GLU A 120 -11.55 -3.50 17.07
N LYS A 121 -12.17 -3.88 15.95
CA LYS A 121 -11.99 -5.18 15.31
C LYS A 121 -10.87 -5.19 14.28
N LEU A 122 -10.35 -4.01 13.95
CA LEU A 122 -9.38 -3.83 12.89
C LEU A 122 -7.96 -3.89 13.45
N THR A 123 -7.15 -4.77 12.87
CA THR A 123 -5.72 -4.91 13.21
C THR A 123 -4.84 -4.44 12.05
N LEU A 124 -3.55 -4.22 12.33
CA LEU A 124 -2.56 -3.93 11.28
C LEU A 124 -2.44 -5.09 10.28
N GLU A 125 -2.59 -6.32 10.76
CA GLU A 125 -2.58 -7.52 9.92
C GLU A 125 -3.78 -7.54 8.97
N ASP A 126 -4.96 -7.11 9.44
CA ASP A 126 -6.13 -6.95 8.56
C ASP A 126 -5.86 -5.89 7.48
N ALA A 127 -5.24 -4.76 7.84
CA ALA A 127 -4.88 -3.72 6.87
C ALA A 127 -3.87 -4.24 5.82
N ALA A 128 -2.89 -5.05 6.23
CA ALA A 128 -1.94 -5.68 5.31
C ALA A 128 -2.64 -6.69 4.37
N ASN A 129 -3.50 -7.55 4.91
CA ASN A 129 -4.25 -8.54 4.14
C ASN A 129 -5.20 -7.88 3.14
N VAL A 130 -5.97 -6.87 3.57
CA VAL A 130 -6.87 -6.13 2.68
C VAL A 130 -6.10 -5.45 1.55
N MET A 131 -4.96 -4.83 1.84
CA MET A 131 -4.11 -4.22 0.82
C MET A 131 -3.60 -5.27 -0.18
N ALA A 132 -3.15 -6.42 0.31
CA ALA A 132 -2.72 -7.54 -0.53
C ALA A 132 -3.86 -8.05 -1.43
N GLU A 133 -5.08 -8.23 -0.91
CA GLU A 133 -6.24 -8.65 -1.68
C GLU A 133 -6.59 -7.63 -2.78
N ALA A 134 -6.61 -6.34 -2.44
CA ALA A 134 -6.87 -5.24 -3.38
C ALA A 134 -5.80 -5.17 -4.48
N MET A 135 -4.52 -5.28 -4.13
CA MET A 135 -3.42 -5.33 -5.09
C MET A 135 -3.52 -6.54 -6.01
N LYS A 136 -3.76 -7.74 -5.47
CA LYS A 136 -3.91 -8.96 -6.28
C LYS A 136 -5.07 -8.79 -7.27
N THR A 137 -6.19 -8.24 -6.83
CA THR A 137 -7.35 -7.96 -7.67
C THR A 137 -7.00 -7.09 -8.88
N LEU A 138 -6.12 -6.10 -8.71
CA LEU A 138 -5.62 -5.28 -9.82
C LEU A 138 -4.59 -6.03 -10.67
N MET A 139 -3.66 -6.78 -10.06
CA MET A 139 -2.62 -7.53 -10.77
C MET A 139 -3.15 -8.62 -11.70
N GLU A 140 -4.30 -9.22 -11.36
CA GLU A 140 -4.97 -10.22 -12.19
C GLU A 140 -5.66 -9.60 -13.42
N LYS A 141 -5.75 -8.26 -13.48
CA LYS A 141 -6.20 -7.51 -14.66
C LYS A 141 -4.97 -6.99 -15.45
N PRO A 142 -4.73 -7.43 -16.70
CA PRO A 142 -3.53 -7.06 -17.46
C PRO A 142 -3.32 -5.55 -17.62
N ASP A 143 -4.40 -4.78 -17.74
CA ASP A 143 -4.37 -3.32 -17.92
C ASP A 143 -3.74 -2.57 -16.73
N PHE A 144 -3.67 -3.20 -15.56
CA PHE A 144 -3.17 -2.60 -14.32
C PHE A 144 -1.77 -3.11 -13.91
N GLY A 145 -1.00 -3.63 -14.87
CA GLY A 145 0.43 -3.93 -14.71
C GLY A 145 0.79 -5.40 -14.55
N GLY A 146 -0.21 -6.30 -14.57
CA GLY A 146 -0.01 -7.74 -14.52
C GLY A 146 0.54 -8.26 -13.19
N VAL A 147 0.73 -9.58 -13.13
CA VAL A 147 1.15 -10.30 -11.92
C VAL A 147 2.59 -9.97 -11.56
N ASN A 148 2.80 -9.46 -10.34
CA ASN A 148 4.13 -9.29 -9.75
C ASN A 148 4.12 -9.74 -8.28
N LYS A 149 4.44 -11.02 -8.05
CA LYS A 149 4.37 -11.65 -6.73
C LYS A 149 5.34 -11.04 -5.71
N LEU A 150 6.52 -10.59 -6.16
CA LEU A 150 7.49 -9.91 -5.30
C LEU A 150 6.96 -8.58 -4.80
N VAL A 151 6.39 -7.74 -5.68
CA VAL A 151 5.79 -6.46 -5.28
C VAL A 151 4.59 -6.67 -4.36
N HIS A 152 3.76 -7.66 -4.66
CA HIS A 152 2.61 -8.01 -3.83
C HIS A 152 3.03 -8.35 -2.40
N TYR A 153 4.02 -9.23 -2.24
CA TYR A 153 4.53 -9.64 -0.94
C TYR A 153 5.29 -8.51 -0.22
N SER A 154 6.12 -7.75 -0.93
CA SER A 154 6.90 -6.68 -0.30
C SER A 154 6.03 -5.57 0.26
N MET A 155 4.91 -5.26 -0.40
CA MET A 155 3.94 -4.29 0.11
C MET A 155 3.20 -4.82 1.33
N TYR A 156 2.76 -6.09 1.30
CA TYR A 156 2.18 -6.77 2.46
C TYR A 156 3.12 -6.69 3.67
N GLU A 157 4.41 -7.02 3.50
CA GLU A 157 5.42 -6.89 4.56
C GLU A 157 5.69 -5.44 4.97
N GLY A 158 5.62 -4.50 4.02
CA GLY A 158 5.76 -3.06 4.29
C GLY A 158 4.72 -2.56 5.29
N VAL A 159 3.46 -2.96 5.14
CA VAL A 159 2.38 -2.64 6.09
C VAL A 159 2.62 -3.27 7.46
N ARG A 160 3.26 -4.44 7.52
CA ARG A 160 3.54 -5.18 8.77
C ARG A 160 4.80 -4.71 9.49
N SER A 161 5.57 -3.82 8.86
CA SER A 161 6.82 -3.29 9.40
C SER A 161 6.64 -2.60 10.76
N SER A 162 7.73 -2.48 11.52
CA SER A 162 7.71 -1.77 12.80
C SER A 162 7.29 -0.30 12.63
N THR A 163 7.78 0.37 11.60
CA THR A 163 7.41 1.77 11.32
C THR A 163 5.92 1.94 11.05
N ALA A 164 5.33 1.04 10.24
CA ALA A 164 3.89 1.07 9.97
C ALA A 164 3.08 0.74 11.23
N ARG A 165 3.56 -0.17 12.09
CA ARG A 165 2.95 -0.47 13.39
C ARG A 165 3.01 0.72 14.36
N ASP A 166 4.14 1.39 14.46
CA ASP A 166 4.27 2.60 15.27
C ASP A 166 3.28 3.67 14.81
N TYR A 167 3.16 3.87 13.48
CA TYR A 167 2.18 4.81 12.93
C TYR A 167 0.72 4.35 13.13
N TRP A 168 0.45 3.06 13.05
CA TRP A 168 -0.86 2.47 13.30
C TRP A 168 -1.33 2.71 14.75
N ASP A 169 -0.42 2.53 15.71
CA ASP A 169 -0.73 2.62 17.13
C ASP A 169 -0.72 4.07 17.65
N GLN A 170 0.16 4.92 17.11
CA GLN A 170 0.43 6.26 17.66
C GLN A 170 0.00 7.40 16.73
N GLY A 171 -0.43 7.11 15.51
CA GLY A 171 -0.80 8.14 14.54
C GLY A 171 -2.04 8.94 14.97
N ALA A 172 -2.04 10.22 14.61
CA ALA A 172 -3.13 11.13 14.92
C ALA A 172 -4.30 10.99 13.93
N CYS A 173 -5.52 11.18 14.41
CA CYS A 173 -6.69 11.34 13.55
C CYS A 173 -6.61 12.67 12.79
N ASN A 174 -6.55 12.61 11.46
CA ASN A 174 -6.42 13.78 10.57
C ASN A 174 -7.57 13.82 9.54
N PRO A 175 -8.77 14.27 9.92
CA PRO A 175 -9.86 14.42 8.96
C PRO A 175 -9.56 15.52 7.95
N PRO A 176 -10.11 15.47 6.72
CA PRO A 176 -10.09 16.60 5.79
C PRO A 176 -10.65 17.83 6.51
N ASN A 177 -9.89 18.92 6.57
CA ASN A 177 -10.09 20.16 7.36
C ASN A 177 -9.26 20.26 8.67
N ALA A 178 -8.63 19.18 9.14
CA ALA A 178 -7.60 19.26 10.17
C ALA A 178 -6.23 19.62 9.55
N LYS A 179 -5.32 20.16 10.37
CA LYS A 179 -3.91 20.26 9.95
C LYS A 179 -3.37 18.86 9.75
N MET A 180 -2.81 18.59 8.57
CA MET A 180 -2.29 17.28 8.25
C MET A 180 -1.00 17.02 9.03
N GLU A 181 -1.01 16.06 9.94
CA GLU A 181 0.19 15.62 10.64
C GLU A 181 0.88 14.54 9.79
N ARG A 182 2.13 14.79 9.39
CA ARG A 182 2.92 13.78 8.65
C ARG A 182 3.15 12.58 9.55
N VAL A 183 3.21 11.38 8.94
CA VAL A 183 3.77 10.17 9.56
C VAL A 183 5.03 10.59 10.35
N PRO A 184 5.16 10.24 11.64
CA PRO A 184 6.30 10.64 12.43
C PRO A 184 7.55 10.11 11.74
N ALA A 185 8.35 11.03 11.20
CA ALA A 185 9.66 10.71 10.70
C ALA A 185 10.48 10.19 11.89
N THR A 186 11.10 9.02 11.73
CA THR A 186 12.13 8.55 12.64
C THR A 186 13.10 9.70 12.92
N THR A 187 13.29 9.95 14.21
CA THR A 187 13.87 11.17 14.77
C THR A 187 15.20 11.54 14.11
N LYS A 188 15.18 12.64 13.34
CA LYS A 188 16.14 13.77 13.28
C LYS A 188 16.19 14.31 11.85
N THR A 189 15.55 15.46 11.62
CA THR A 189 16.16 16.63 10.95
C THR A 189 15.30 17.86 11.19
N ARG A 190 16.00 18.98 11.35
CA ARG A 190 15.67 20.29 11.88
C ARG A 190 14.56 21.02 11.10
N SER A 191 13.78 21.79 11.86
CA SER A 191 12.73 22.74 11.45
C SER A 191 13.10 23.64 10.26
N LEU A 192 12.11 23.98 9.42
CA LEU A 192 11.67 25.37 9.16
C LEU A 192 10.39 25.38 8.30
N GLY A 193 9.44 26.25 8.67
CA GLY A 193 8.39 26.76 7.79
C GLY A 193 6.96 26.51 8.27
N THR A 194 6.35 27.56 8.82
CA THR A 194 4.89 27.67 9.04
C THR A 194 4.17 27.80 7.70
N PRO A 195 3.10 27.05 7.38
CA PRO A 195 2.23 27.41 6.27
C PRO A 195 1.27 28.51 6.69
N ARG A 196 1.32 29.60 5.94
CA ARG A 196 0.32 30.66 5.85
C ARG A 196 -0.98 30.04 5.30
N SER A 197 -2.13 30.43 5.83
CA SER A 197 -3.44 30.04 5.31
C SER A 197 -3.53 30.45 3.83
N ALA A 198 -3.66 29.47 2.95
CA ALA A 198 -3.97 29.70 1.55
C ALA A 198 -5.49 29.78 1.40
N ASP A 199 -5.94 30.90 0.84
CA ASP A 199 -7.24 31.05 0.21
C ASP A 199 -7.47 29.89 -0.78
N GLN A 200 -8.73 29.48 -0.95
CA GLN A 200 -9.16 28.41 -1.87
C GLN A 200 -8.92 28.80 -3.34
N GLU A 201 -7.66 28.86 -3.76
CA GLU A 201 -7.29 28.74 -5.15
C GLU A 201 -7.66 27.31 -5.59
N THR A 202 -8.27 27.15 -6.76
CA THR A 202 -8.74 25.84 -7.26
C THR A 202 -7.56 24.92 -7.48
N LEU A 203 -7.24 24.15 -6.44
CA LEU A 203 -6.16 23.18 -6.43
C LEU A 203 -6.34 22.14 -7.55
N PRO A 204 -5.25 21.69 -8.20
CA PRO A 204 -5.34 20.74 -9.30
C PRO A 204 -5.95 19.40 -8.84
N SER A 205 -6.73 18.78 -9.73
CA SER A 205 -7.42 17.52 -9.45
C SER A 205 -7.40 16.57 -10.65
N PHE A 206 -7.47 15.27 -10.40
CA PHE A 206 -7.62 14.26 -11.45
C PHE A 206 -8.56 13.14 -11.02
N THR A 207 -8.98 12.33 -11.99
CA THR A 207 -9.92 11.23 -11.78
C THR A 207 -9.41 9.94 -12.39
N ILE A 208 -9.60 8.81 -11.69
CA ILE A 208 -9.30 7.47 -12.19
C ILE A 208 -10.58 6.65 -12.13
N LYS A 209 -11.02 6.13 -13.27
CA LYS A 209 -12.16 5.22 -13.36
C LYS A 209 -11.68 3.78 -13.23
N ILE A 210 -12.29 3.02 -12.33
CA ILE A 210 -12.06 1.58 -12.18
C ILE A 210 -13.23 0.84 -12.86
N PRO A 211 -12.96 -0.04 -13.83
CA PRO A 211 -13.99 -0.82 -14.51
C PRO A 211 -14.56 -1.94 -13.63
#